data_AF-A0A957GY51-F1
#
_entry.id   AF-A0A957GY51-F1
#
_cell.length_a   1.000
_cell.length_b   1.000
_cell.length_c   1.000
_cell.angle_alpha   90.00
_cell.angle_beta   90.00
_cell.angle_gamma   90.00
#
_symmetry.space_group_name_H-M   'P 1'
#
loop_
_entity.id
_entity.type
_entity.pdbx_description
1 polymer ?
#
loop_
_entity_poly.entity_id
_entity_poly.type
_entity_poly.pdbx_seq_one_letter_code
_entity_poly.pdbx_strand_id
1 'polypeptide(L)'
;MPTEPNSTINSFPGVSILGTRVHQINREELNAQITELIRSQQHALLLNVNVNCLNLAFEQPELQRILNEADLVFCDGFGVRVAARLLGHTMPPRITYADWIWHLAALCSEQEFSLYLLGARLGVAQVAAERLQHRFPLLKIAGVAHGFFD
;
A
#
# COMPACT_ATOMS: atom_id res chain seq x y z
N MET A 1 -22.62 0.14 -7.19
CA MET A 1 -23.09 -0.62 -6.01
C MET A 1 -21.97 -0.56 -4.98
N PRO A 2 -22.24 -0.19 -3.72
CA PRO A 2 -21.23 -0.30 -2.68
C PRO A 2 -21.03 -1.79 -2.41
N THR A 3 -19.85 -2.30 -2.75
CA THR A 3 -19.41 -3.65 -2.43
C THR A 3 -19.21 -3.77 -0.93
N GLU A 4 -19.86 -4.73 -0.28
CA GLU A 4 -19.65 -5.00 1.14
C GLU A 4 -18.17 -5.31 1.43
N PRO A 5 -17.62 -4.87 2.58
CA PRO A 5 -16.24 -5.14 2.95
C PRO A 5 -16.15 -6.58 3.45
N ASN A 6 -15.95 -7.52 2.53
CA ASN A 6 -15.59 -8.90 2.85
C ASN A 6 -14.20 -9.22 2.30
N SER A 7 -13.24 -8.31 2.52
CA SER A 7 -11.83 -8.64 2.34
C SER A 7 -11.36 -9.34 3.63
N THR A 8 -10.90 -10.58 3.50
CA THR A 8 -10.34 -11.36 4.62
C THR A 8 -8.90 -10.91 4.83
N ILE A 9 -8.66 -9.61 5.04
CA ILE A 9 -7.37 -9.18 5.57
C ILE A 9 -7.27 -9.77 6.98
N ASN A 10 -6.24 -10.58 7.21
CA ASN A 10 -5.94 -11.06 8.56
C ASN A 10 -5.87 -9.85 9.48
N SER A 11 -6.62 -9.85 10.58
CA SER A 11 -6.71 -8.67 11.44
C SER A 11 -5.34 -8.39 12.08
N PHE A 12 -4.60 -7.42 11.52
CA PHE A 12 -3.37 -6.91 12.10
C PHE A 12 -3.72 -5.92 13.21
N PRO A 13 -3.04 -5.97 14.36
CA PRO A 13 -3.18 -4.95 15.39
C PRO A 13 -2.97 -3.54 14.82
N GLY A 14 -3.80 -2.58 15.23
CA GLY A 14 -3.72 -1.19 14.79
C GLY A 14 -3.32 -0.26 15.92
N VAL A 15 -2.48 0.73 15.63
CA VAL A 15 -2.15 1.84 16.53
C VAL A 15 -2.86 3.09 16.02
N SER A 16 -3.60 3.78 16.91
CA SER A 16 -4.21 5.06 16.57
C SER A 16 -3.21 6.19 16.75
N ILE A 17 -2.84 6.86 15.65
CA ILE A 17 -1.94 8.01 15.65
C ILE A 17 -2.70 9.20 15.08
N LEU A 18 -2.92 10.24 15.89
CA LEU A 18 -3.70 11.42 15.52
C LEU A 18 -5.10 11.05 14.94
N GLY A 19 -5.74 10.02 15.49
CA GLY A 19 -7.06 9.54 15.02
C GLY A 19 -7.03 8.65 13.78
N THR A 20 -5.85 8.37 13.22
CA THR A 20 -5.66 7.47 12.07
C THR A 20 -5.15 6.11 12.53
N ARG A 21 -5.82 5.02 12.13
CA ARG A 21 -5.40 3.64 12.41
C ARG A 21 -4.25 3.25 11.49
N VAL A 22 -3.11 2.88 12.06
CA VAL A 22 -1.94 2.35 11.35
C VAL A 22 -1.68 0.91 11.80
N HIS A 23 -1.67 -0.01 10.84
CA HIS A 23 -1.53 -1.44 11.10
C HIS A 23 -0.07 -1.82 11.39
N GLN A 24 0.12 -2.66 12.40
CA GLN A 24 1.38 -3.26 12.77
C GLN A 24 1.68 -4.43 11.85
N ILE A 25 2.14 -4.13 10.64
CA ILE A 25 2.48 -5.11 9.61
C ILE A 25 3.89 -4.88 9.06
N ASN A 26 4.64 -5.95 8.84
CA ASN A 26 5.93 -5.91 8.14
C ASN A 26 5.77 -6.23 6.64
N ARG A 27 6.85 -6.10 5.87
CA ARG A 27 6.83 -6.29 4.41
C ARG A 27 6.46 -7.71 4.02
N GLU A 28 7.00 -8.71 4.72
CA GLU A 28 6.77 -10.12 4.44
C GLU A 28 5.31 -10.49 4.68
N GLU A 29 4.72 -10.02 5.77
CA GLU A 29 3.31 -10.14 6.07
C GLU A 29 2.44 -9.43 5.02
N LEU A 30 2.79 -8.20 4.63
CA LEU A 30 2.06 -7.45 3.60
C LEU A 30 2.05 -8.19 2.25
N ASN A 31 3.19 -8.73 1.84
CA ASN A 31 3.31 -9.53 0.62
C ASN A 31 2.51 -10.83 0.70
N ALA A 32 2.51 -11.50 1.86
CA ALA A 32 1.70 -12.69 2.08
C ALA A 32 0.19 -12.37 2.01
N GLN A 33 -0.25 -11.25 2.59
CA GLN A 33 -1.64 -10.79 2.49
C GLN A 33 -2.06 -10.50 1.06
N ILE A 34 -1.24 -9.77 0.30
CA ILE A 34 -1.51 -9.50 -1.12
C ILE A 34 -1.63 -10.80 -1.92
N THR A 35 -0.74 -11.76 -1.66
CA THR A 35 -0.77 -13.07 -2.32
C THR A 35 -2.08 -13.80 -2.05
N GLU A 36 -2.52 -13.82 -0.79
CA GLU A 36 -3.77 -14.46 -0.41
C GLU A 36 -4.97 -13.77 -1.03
N LEU A 37 -5.05 -12.43 -0.95
CA LEU A 37 -6.14 -11.63 -1.54
C LEU A 37 -6.30 -11.91 -3.04
N ILE A 38 -5.19 -11.96 -3.78
CA ILE A 38 -5.21 -12.26 -5.22
C ILE A 38 -5.70 -13.69 -5.47
N ARG A 39 -5.20 -14.67 -4.72
CA ARG A 39 -5.60 -16.09 -4.88
C ARG A 39 -7.05 -16.35 -4.51
N SER A 40 -7.55 -15.65 -3.49
CA SER A 40 -8.95 -15.70 -3.08
C SER A 40 -9.87 -14.85 -3.95
N GLN A 41 -9.35 -14.18 -4.98
CA GLN A 41 -10.09 -13.27 -5.87
C GLN A 41 -10.84 -12.18 -5.09
N GLN A 42 -10.21 -11.66 -4.05
CA GLN A 42 -10.74 -10.57 -3.23
C GLN A 42 -10.08 -9.25 -3.60
N HIS A 43 -10.81 -8.16 -3.37
CA HIS A 43 -10.31 -6.81 -3.54
C HIS A 43 -10.02 -6.18 -2.19
N ALA A 44 -8.95 -5.39 -2.11
CA ALA A 44 -8.61 -4.62 -0.94
C ALA A 44 -7.93 -3.30 -1.31
N LEU A 45 -8.18 -2.27 -0.51
CA LEU A 45 -7.52 -0.98 -0.53
C LEU A 45 -6.39 -0.97 0.51
N LEU A 46 -5.15 -0.98 0.02
CA LEU A 46 -3.95 -0.89 0.84
C LEU A 46 -3.38 0.52 0.70
N LEU A 47 -3.32 1.26 1.80
CA LEU A 47 -2.75 2.60 1.87
C LEU A 47 -1.51 2.61 2.75
N ASN A 48 -0.74 3.69 2.66
CA ASN A 48 0.37 3.97 3.56
C ASN A 48 0.16 5.33 4.23
N VAL A 49 0.84 5.55 5.34
CA VAL A 49 0.95 6.88 5.94
C VAL A 49 2.38 7.18 6.30
N ASN A 50 2.80 8.42 6.00
CA ASN A 50 3.98 9.05 6.58
C ASN A 50 3.57 10.24 7.47
N VAL A 51 4.54 10.93 8.07
CA VAL A 51 4.24 12.06 8.99
C VAL A 51 3.42 13.16 8.30
N ASN A 52 3.71 13.47 7.04
CA ASN A 52 2.96 14.47 6.30
C ASN A 52 1.50 14.03 6.08
N CYS A 53 1.28 12.77 5.68
CA CYS A 53 -0.07 12.23 5.50
C CYS A 53 -0.86 12.23 6.81
N LEU A 54 -0.23 11.90 7.94
CA LEU A 54 -0.87 11.95 9.26
C LEU A 54 -1.28 13.37 9.65
N ASN A 55 -0.41 14.37 9.42
CA ASN A 55 -0.74 15.76 9.70
C ASN A 55 -1.91 16.24 8.83
N LEU A 56 -1.88 15.93 7.53
CA LEU A 56 -2.98 16.25 6.62
C LEU A 56 -4.28 15.56 7.04
N ALA A 57 -4.24 14.28 7.42
CA ALA A 57 -5.41 13.55 7.89
C ALA A 57 -5.95 14.14 9.19
N PHE A 58 -5.10 14.60 10.11
CA PHE A 58 -5.53 15.28 11.33
C PHE A 58 -6.30 16.57 11.04
N GLU A 59 -5.90 17.32 10.00
CA GLU A 59 -6.56 18.57 9.60
C GLU A 59 -7.77 18.34 8.67
N GLN A 60 -7.81 17.22 7.96
CA GLN A 60 -8.79 16.93 6.91
C GLN A 60 -9.61 15.68 7.27
N PRO A 61 -10.82 15.84 7.86
CA PRO A 61 -11.64 14.72 8.33
C PRO A 61 -11.97 13.69 7.24
N GLU A 62 -12.12 14.12 5.99
CA GLU A 62 -12.40 13.22 4.87
C GLU A 62 -11.22 12.28 4.58
N LEU A 63 -9.98 12.79 4.59
CA LEU A 63 -8.78 11.97 4.41
C LEU A 63 -8.61 10.99 5.57
N GLN A 64 -8.82 11.43 6.81
CA GLN A 64 -8.79 10.55 7.98
C GLN A 64 -9.82 9.43 7.87
N ARG A 65 -11.04 9.75 7.42
CA ARG A 65 -12.10 8.77 7.20
C ARG A 65 -11.68 7.73 6.15
N ILE A 66 -11.19 8.16 4.98
CA ILE A 66 -10.72 7.26 3.91
C ILE A 66 -9.62 6.33 4.42
N LEU A 67 -8.64 6.85 5.17
CA LEU A 67 -7.58 6.04 5.76
C LEU A 67 -8.13 5.01 6.75
N ASN A 68 -9.08 5.39 7.60
CA ASN A 68 -9.66 4.49 8.59
C ASN A 68 -10.61 3.43 7.98
N GLU A 69 -11.21 3.72 6.82
CA GLU A 69 -12.06 2.78 6.06
C GLU A 69 -11.26 1.83 5.16
N ALA A 70 -10.00 2.14 4.85
CA ALA A 70 -9.15 1.24 4.07
C ALA A 70 -8.93 -0.09 4.79
N ASP A 71 -8.84 -1.18 4.02
CA ASP A 71 -8.66 -2.53 4.54
C ASP A 71 -7.31 -2.66 5.29
N LEU A 72 -6.29 -1.94 4.82
CA LEU A 72 -5.00 -1.88 5.49
C LEU A 72 -4.29 -0.54 5.27
N VAL A 73 -3.67 -0.04 6.33
CA VAL A 73 -2.83 1.16 6.32
C VAL A 73 -1.49 0.81 6.95
N PHE A 74 -0.41 0.77 6.18
CA PHE A 74 0.92 0.45 6.69
C PHE A 74 1.78 1.69 6.96
N CYS A 75 2.76 1.50 7.85
CA CYS A 75 3.69 2.55 8.25
C CYS A 75 4.74 2.82 7.15
N ASP A 76 4.72 4.03 6.58
CA ASP A 76 5.77 4.55 5.71
C ASP A 76 6.57 5.65 6.43
N GLY A 77 7.88 5.46 6.53
CA GLY A 77 8.77 6.44 7.14
C GLY A 77 9.01 6.26 8.64
N PHE A 78 10.10 6.87 9.10
CA PHE A 78 10.58 6.73 10.48
C PHE A 78 9.74 7.50 11.50
N GLY A 79 9.23 8.68 11.13
CA GLY A 79 8.49 9.53 12.07
C GLY A 79 7.17 8.93 12.55
N VAL A 80 6.49 8.11 11.74
CA VAL A 80 5.30 7.35 12.17
C VAL A 80 5.66 6.35 13.27
N ARG A 81 6.79 5.64 13.13
CA ARG A 81 7.31 4.73 14.17
C ARG A 81 7.67 5.46 15.47
N VAL A 82 8.23 6.66 15.35
CA VAL A 82 8.52 7.53 16.52
C VAL A 82 7.23 7.93 17.23
N ALA A 83 6.21 8.39 16.48
CA ALA A 83 4.92 8.75 17.05
C ALA A 83 4.26 7.56 17.77
N ALA A 84 4.26 6.37 17.16
CA ALA A 84 3.77 5.16 17.81
C ALA A 84 4.53 4.83 19.10
N ARG A 85 5.86 4.99 19.10
CA ARG A 85 6.70 4.78 20.29
C ARG A 85 6.40 5.77 21.41
N LEU A 86 6.12 7.03 21.08
CA LEU A 86 5.69 8.04 22.06
C LEU A 86 4.34 7.69 22.69
N LEU A 87 3.49 6.97 21.96
CA LEU A 87 2.21 6.44 22.44
C LEU A 87 2.34 5.08 23.16
N GLY A 88 3.57 4.58 23.37
CA GLY A 88 3.81 3.32 24.07
C GLY A 88 3.72 2.07 23.20
N HIS A 89 3.66 2.21 21.87
CA HIS A 89 3.57 1.09 20.94
C HIS A 89 4.88 0.79 20.21
N THR A 90 5.12 -0.47 19.87
CA THR A 90 6.23 -0.91 19.02
C THR A 90 5.73 -1.18 17.60
N MET A 91 6.30 -0.50 16.61
CA MET A 91 5.96 -0.72 15.20
C MET A 91 7.02 -1.59 14.51
N PRO A 92 6.62 -2.51 13.60
CA PRO A 92 7.53 -3.19 12.69
C PRO A 92 8.39 -2.22 11.86
N PRO A 93 9.39 -2.71 11.12
CA PRO A 93 10.13 -1.88 10.16
C PRO A 93 9.19 -1.17 9.18
N ARG A 94 9.54 0.07 8.80
CA ARG A 94 8.77 0.84 7.82
C ARG A 94 8.76 0.14 6.46
N ILE A 95 7.70 0.36 5.71
CA ILE A 95 7.58 -0.08 4.32
C ILE A 95 7.51 1.19 3.46
N THR A 96 8.59 1.51 2.76
CA THR A 96 8.62 2.67 1.85
C THR A 96 8.41 2.21 0.42
N TYR A 97 7.46 2.82 -0.29
CA TYR A 97 7.08 2.38 -1.65
C TYR A 97 8.25 2.28 -2.62
N ALA A 98 9.16 3.26 -2.59
CA ALA A 98 10.32 3.31 -3.48
C ALA A 98 11.23 2.06 -3.35
N ASP A 99 11.26 1.47 -2.16
CA ASP A 99 12.01 0.23 -1.89
C ASP A 99 11.11 -1.00 -2.11
N TRP A 100 9.85 -0.94 -1.63
CA TRP A 100 8.92 -2.06 -1.64
C TRP A 100 8.49 -2.51 -3.04
N ILE A 101 8.35 -1.57 -3.99
CA ILE A 101 7.88 -1.88 -5.35
C ILE A 101 8.70 -2.97 -6.04
N TRP A 102 10.01 -3.04 -5.77
CA TRP A 102 10.88 -4.08 -6.33
C TRP A 102 10.59 -5.46 -5.75
N HIS A 103 10.26 -5.54 -4.46
CA HIS A 103 9.86 -6.78 -3.81
C HIS A 103 8.48 -7.23 -4.28
N LEU A 104 7.54 -6.29 -4.42
CA LEU A 104 6.21 -6.58 -4.96
C LEU A 104 6.29 -7.07 -6.41
N ALA A 105 7.10 -6.42 -7.25
CA ALA A 105 7.30 -6.84 -8.64
C ALA A 105 7.97 -8.23 -8.75
N ALA A 106 8.95 -8.53 -7.90
CA ALA A 106 9.54 -9.87 -7.82
C ALA A 106 8.48 -10.92 -7.47
N LEU A 107 7.69 -10.66 -6.42
CA LEU A 107 6.59 -11.52 -6.00
C LEU A 107 5.58 -11.75 -7.15
N CYS A 108 5.13 -10.68 -7.81
CA CYS A 108 4.21 -10.79 -8.94
C CYS A 108 4.81 -11.57 -10.11
N SER A 109 6.10 -11.38 -10.40
CA SER A 109 6.80 -12.14 -11.43
C SER A 109 6.89 -13.64 -11.11
N GLU A 110 7.14 -14.00 -9.84
CA GLU A 110 7.23 -15.39 -9.39
C GLU A 110 5.87 -16.09 -9.32
N GLN A 111 4.84 -15.37 -8.89
CA GLN A 111 3.48 -15.88 -8.72
C GLN A 111 2.61 -15.71 -9.96
N GLU A 112 3.19 -15.21 -11.06
CA GLU A 112 2.49 -14.93 -12.32
C GLU A 112 1.33 -13.92 -12.22
N PHE A 113 1.34 -13.08 -11.18
CA PHE A 113 0.39 -11.99 -11.03
C PHE A 113 0.72 -10.83 -11.96
N SER A 114 -0.32 -10.12 -12.40
CA SER A 114 -0.15 -8.93 -13.24
C SER A 114 -0.22 -7.63 -12.43
N LEU A 115 0.56 -6.63 -12.84
CA LEU A 115 0.47 -5.26 -12.33
C LEU A 115 -0.17 -4.32 -13.34
N TYR A 116 -0.93 -3.34 -12.85
CA TYR A 116 -1.40 -2.19 -13.62
C TYR A 116 -0.86 -0.92 -12.98
N LEU A 117 -0.25 -0.02 -13.77
CA LEU A 117 0.35 1.21 -13.25
C LEU A 117 -0.48 2.44 -13.64
N LEU A 118 -1.10 3.07 -12.65
CA LEU A 118 -1.94 4.25 -12.84
C LEU A 118 -1.35 5.47 -12.12
N GLY A 119 -1.12 6.55 -12.85
CA GLY A 119 -0.73 7.82 -12.26
C GLY A 119 0.41 8.54 -12.99
N ALA A 120 0.89 9.62 -12.34
CA ALA A 120 1.93 10.50 -12.86
C ALA A 120 1.59 11.18 -14.20
N ARG A 121 2.56 11.91 -14.77
CA ARG A 121 2.43 12.56 -16.08
C ARG A 121 2.48 11.51 -17.20
N LEU A 122 1.99 11.91 -18.39
CA LEU A 122 2.06 11.10 -19.60
C LEU A 122 3.47 10.52 -19.82
N GLY A 123 3.54 9.22 -20.12
CA GLY A 123 4.79 8.48 -20.34
C GLY A 123 5.52 8.00 -19.07
N VAL A 124 5.25 8.55 -17.89
CA VAL A 124 5.98 8.17 -16.66
C VAL A 124 5.63 6.74 -16.22
N ALA A 125 4.35 6.37 -16.23
CA ALA A 125 3.92 5.00 -15.89
C ALA A 125 4.48 3.96 -16.88
N GLN A 126 4.60 4.32 -18.17
CA GLN A 126 5.23 3.48 -19.19
C GLN A 126 6.72 3.22 -18.89
N VAL A 127 7.48 4.27 -18.58
CA VAL A 127 8.89 4.14 -18.18
C VAL A 127 9.04 3.30 -16.90
N ALA A 128 8.11 3.42 -15.96
CA ALA A 128 8.11 2.60 -14.75
C ALA A 128 7.88 1.11 -15.08
N ALA A 129 6.91 0.79 -15.94
CA ALA A 129 6.66 -0.57 -16.41
C ALA A 129 7.89 -1.18 -17.10
N GLU A 130 8.52 -0.45 -18.01
CA GLU A 130 9.72 -0.88 -18.72
C GLU A 130 10.88 -1.20 -17.76
N ARG A 131 11.10 -0.35 -16.75
CA ARG A 131 12.14 -0.59 -15.74
C ARG A 131 11.86 -1.83 -14.89
N LEU A 132 10.60 -2.06 -14.53
CA LEU A 132 10.21 -3.25 -13.77
C LEU A 132 10.40 -4.51 -14.62
N GLN A 133 9.95 -4.51 -15.87
CA GLN A 133 10.09 -5.66 -16.78
C GLN A 133 11.54 -5.92 -17.18
N HIS A 134 12.36 -4.88 -17.33
CA HIS A 134 13.80 -5.05 -17.58
C HIS A 134 14.49 -5.82 -16.43
N ARG A 135 14.08 -5.54 -15.18
CA ARG A 135 14.60 -6.25 -14.00
C ARG A 135 13.96 -7.62 -13.78
N PHE A 136 12.68 -7.76 -14.11
CA PHE A 136 11.88 -8.97 -13.92
C PHE A 136 11.22 -9.36 -15.25
N PRO A 137 11.92 -10.09 -16.15
CA PRO A 137 11.44 -10.34 -17.52
C PRO A 137 10.14 -11.13 -17.62
N LEU A 138 9.76 -11.88 -16.58
CA LEU A 138 8.51 -12.65 -16.51
C LEU A 138 7.35 -11.84 -15.91
N LEU A 139 7.59 -10.61 -15.44
CA LEU A 139 6.55 -9.76 -14.87
C LEU A 139 5.52 -9.36 -15.94
N LYS A 140 4.26 -9.68 -15.67
CA LYS A 140 3.13 -9.30 -16.50
C LYS A 140 2.68 -7.88 -16.13
N ILE A 141 2.77 -6.95 -17.07
CA ILE A 141 2.14 -5.62 -16.96
C ILE A 141 0.84 -5.65 -17.75
N ALA A 142 -0.29 -5.60 -17.06
CA ALA A 142 -1.63 -5.62 -17.67
C ALA A 142 -2.00 -4.30 -18.35
N GLY A 143 -1.33 -3.20 -17.97
CA GLY A 143 -1.51 -1.90 -18.61
C GLY A 143 -0.89 -0.76 -17.82
N VAL A 144 -0.90 0.42 -18.43
CA VAL A 144 -0.44 1.68 -17.84
C VAL A 144 -1.38 2.82 -18.24
N ALA A 145 -1.55 3.81 -17.36
CA ALA A 145 -2.23 5.06 -17.71
C ALA A 145 -1.73 6.24 -16.86
N HIS A 146 -1.85 7.47 -17.39
CA HIS A 146 -1.48 8.70 -16.67
C HIS A 146 -2.54 9.06 -15.62
N GLY A 147 -2.17 9.92 -14.66
CA GLY A 147 -3.06 10.33 -13.57
C GLY A 147 -3.96 11.54 -13.85
N PHE A 148 -3.82 12.17 -15.02
CA PHE A 148 -4.60 13.35 -15.40
C PHE A 148 -5.78 12.94 -16.28
N PHE A 149 -6.91 12.56 -15.69
CA PHE A 149 -8.12 12.19 -16.44
C PHE A 149 -8.99 13.43 -16.70
N ASP A 150 -9.82 13.36 -17.75
CA ASP A 150 -10.86 14.35 -18.06
C ASP A 150 -12.16 14.08 -17.28
#